data_AF-A0A8H3FQH2-F1
#
_entry.id   AF-A0A8H3FQH2-F1
#
_cell.length_a   1.000
_cell.length_b   1.000
_cell.length_c   1.000
_cell.angle_alpha   90.00
_cell.angle_beta   90.00
_cell.angle_gamma   90.00
#
_symmetry.space_group_name_H-M   'P 1'
#
loop_
_entity.id
_entity.type
_entity.pdbx_description
1 polymer ?
#
loop_
_entity_poly.entity_id
_entity_poly.type
_entity_poly.pdbx_seq_one_letter_code
_entity_poly.pdbx_strand_id
1 'polypeptide(L)'
;MRVLGTISLKQFLFDDLEELVLPADVLVDPANGEIEAPKDPRFQISKRMDAFVTKAADAEGIDTELRMYTKEEPIRDSSASNEEMWSFPLSSWAYYYKLRQMEWIVQMGFELDIYQIDELAGMYWYLQHLASTRLQHIERIRTFSTHRLKRIAKPTLKQKSSFRRSFSFLDFAMLEASATQSFAEGLSCTASTKLETNDQASSILDFADQALKTARKDWEAISKAKAETARCDGCEDWWRSSVKNVVRACITANIMIATSKKAMSNAASKDARDILEVEVVKSSELYHAWWIVPRISAK
;
A
#
# COMPACT_ATOMS: atom_id res chain seq x y z
N MET A 1 18.84 14.51 -18.54
CA MET A 1 18.73 13.06 -18.23
C MET A 1 17.54 12.48 -18.97
N ARG A 2 17.68 11.29 -19.56
CA ARG A 2 16.58 10.55 -20.21
C ARG A 2 16.46 9.16 -19.59
N VAL A 3 15.24 8.72 -19.31
CA VAL A 3 14.91 7.39 -18.82
C VAL A 3 14.88 6.45 -20.01
N LEU A 4 15.64 5.35 -19.95
CA LEU A 4 15.82 4.37 -21.03
C LEU A 4 16.21 4.98 -22.40
N GLY A 5 16.83 6.17 -22.39
CA GLY A 5 17.24 6.90 -23.60
C GLY A 5 16.09 7.58 -24.37
N THR A 6 14.83 7.28 -24.06
CA THR A 6 13.67 7.67 -24.88
C THR A 6 12.83 8.77 -24.23
N ILE A 7 12.59 8.70 -22.91
CA ILE A 7 11.63 9.56 -22.19
C ILE A 7 12.40 10.57 -21.33
N SER A 8 11.91 11.82 -21.24
CA SER A 8 12.50 12.81 -20.32
C SER A 8 12.12 12.52 -18.87
N LEU A 9 12.94 12.95 -17.90
CA LEU A 9 12.60 12.76 -16.48
C LEU A 9 11.25 13.41 -16.10
N LYS A 10 10.97 14.60 -16.65
CA LYS A 10 9.70 15.32 -16.45
C LYS A 10 8.51 14.50 -16.95
N GLN A 11 8.59 13.96 -18.18
CA GLN A 11 7.52 13.15 -18.74
C GLN A 11 7.31 11.87 -17.92
N PHE A 12 8.39 11.18 -17.56
CA PHE A 12 8.30 9.96 -16.75
C PHE A 12 7.60 10.20 -15.41
N LEU A 13 7.91 11.31 -14.74
CA LEU A 13 7.26 11.68 -13.48
C LEU A 13 5.79 12.11 -13.70
N PHE A 14 5.49 12.80 -14.79
CA PHE A 14 4.14 13.25 -15.12
C PHE A 14 3.22 12.06 -15.46
N ASP A 15 3.73 11.05 -16.16
CA ASP A 15 2.99 9.82 -16.48
C ASP A 15 2.54 9.11 -15.20
N ASP A 16 3.41 9.03 -14.18
CA ASP A 16 3.08 8.41 -12.90
C ASP A 16 2.15 9.29 -12.03
N LEU A 17 2.34 10.61 -12.04
CA LEU A 17 1.40 11.55 -11.44
C LEU A 17 0.00 11.40 -12.05
N GLU A 18 -0.10 11.35 -13.39
CA GLU A 18 -1.37 11.18 -14.10
C GLU A 18 -2.07 9.88 -13.70
N GLU A 19 -1.33 8.78 -13.60
CA GLU A 19 -1.90 7.48 -13.22
C GLU A 19 -2.31 7.42 -11.74
N LEU A 20 -1.51 7.96 -10.82
CA LEU A 20 -1.77 7.83 -9.38
C LEU A 20 -2.76 8.89 -8.85
N VAL A 21 -2.56 10.17 -9.13
CA VAL A 21 -3.27 11.29 -8.45
C VAL A 21 -3.95 12.29 -9.39
N LEU A 22 -3.49 12.38 -10.64
CA LEU A 22 -3.86 13.43 -11.59
C LEU A 22 -4.47 12.90 -12.90
N PRO A 23 -5.40 11.90 -12.88
CA PRO A 23 -5.98 11.41 -14.13
C PRO A 23 -6.71 12.53 -14.86
N ALA A 24 -6.32 12.74 -16.12
CA ALA A 24 -6.87 13.76 -17.00
C ALA A 24 -6.88 15.19 -16.41
N ASP A 25 -5.90 15.52 -15.57
CA ASP A 25 -5.83 16.82 -14.90
C ASP A 25 -5.04 17.86 -15.72
N VAL A 26 -5.41 19.13 -15.57
CA VAL A 26 -4.72 20.25 -16.23
C VAL A 26 -3.28 20.41 -15.77
N LEU A 27 -2.93 20.00 -14.54
CA LEU A 27 -1.58 20.14 -13.99
C LEU A 27 -0.52 19.37 -14.79
N VAL A 28 -0.90 18.26 -15.42
CA VAL A 28 -0.02 17.41 -16.23
C VAL A 28 -0.20 17.63 -17.74
N ASP A 29 -0.99 18.64 -18.15
CA ASP A 29 -1.21 18.93 -19.58
C ASP A 29 0.09 19.46 -20.23
N PRO A 30 0.62 18.78 -21.27
CA PRO A 30 1.79 19.25 -22.00
C PRO A 30 1.63 20.66 -22.58
N ALA A 31 0.39 21.07 -22.91
CA ALA A 31 0.10 22.39 -23.46
C ALA A 31 0.47 23.54 -22.50
N ASN A 32 0.67 23.27 -21.21
CA ASN A 32 1.14 24.27 -20.26
C ASN A 32 2.57 24.73 -20.53
N GLY A 33 3.42 23.84 -21.07
CA GLY A 33 4.81 24.15 -21.40
C GLY A 33 4.98 25.03 -22.64
N GLU A 34 3.95 25.13 -23.49
CA GLU A 34 3.99 25.88 -24.75
C GLU A 34 3.64 27.36 -24.57
N ILE A 35 3.17 27.74 -23.38
CA ILE A 35 2.70 29.10 -23.09
C ILE A 35 3.79 29.85 -22.35
N GLU A 36 4.28 30.94 -22.95
CA GLU A 36 5.36 31.78 -22.38
C GLU A 36 4.84 33.04 -21.65
N ALA A 37 3.53 33.29 -21.69
CA ALA A 37 2.93 34.51 -21.14
C ALA A 37 2.94 34.48 -19.60
N PRO A 38 3.68 35.36 -18.89
CA PRO A 38 3.89 35.21 -17.45
C PRO A 38 2.65 35.34 -16.59
N LYS A 39 1.58 35.99 -17.08
CA LYS A 39 0.32 36.15 -16.35
C LYS A 39 -0.70 35.03 -16.65
N ASP A 40 -0.42 34.16 -17.61
CA ASP A 40 -1.31 33.05 -17.97
C ASP A 40 -1.22 31.96 -16.88
N PRO A 41 -2.37 31.45 -16.37
CA PRO A 41 -2.38 30.35 -15.39
C PRO A 41 -1.57 29.13 -15.84
N ARG A 42 -1.54 28.81 -17.14
CA ARG A 42 -0.82 27.65 -17.68
C ARG A 42 0.69 27.79 -17.56
N PHE A 43 1.23 28.99 -17.84
CA PHE A 43 2.64 29.30 -17.58
C PHE A 43 2.97 29.17 -16.09
N GLN A 44 2.09 29.69 -15.22
CA GLN A 44 2.29 29.60 -13.77
C GLN A 44 2.28 28.15 -13.28
N ILE A 45 1.36 27.32 -13.77
CA ILE A 45 1.30 25.88 -13.51
C ILE A 45 2.60 25.21 -13.95
N SER A 46 3.03 25.41 -15.20
CA SER A 46 4.27 24.82 -15.74
C SER A 46 5.47 25.11 -14.84
N LYS A 47 5.63 26.38 -14.41
CA LYS A 47 6.72 26.80 -13.51
C LYS A 47 6.68 26.10 -12.15
N ARG A 48 5.50 25.89 -11.56
CA ARG A 48 5.35 25.22 -10.25
C ARG A 48 5.61 23.72 -10.35
N MET A 49 5.11 23.11 -11.42
CA MET A 49 5.37 21.69 -11.70
C MET A 49 6.86 21.44 -11.95
N ASP A 50 7.56 22.35 -12.65
CA ASP A 50 9.03 22.28 -12.82
C ASP A 50 9.78 22.44 -11.50
N ALA A 51 9.31 23.32 -10.61
CA ALA A 51 9.86 23.44 -9.27
C ALA A 51 9.70 22.14 -8.47
N PHE A 52 8.54 21.50 -8.55
CA PHE A 52 8.28 20.20 -7.91
C PHE A 52 9.18 19.09 -8.44
N VAL A 53 9.34 18.99 -9.76
CA VAL A 53 10.26 18.03 -10.41
C VAL A 53 11.70 18.21 -9.89
N THR A 54 12.08 19.44 -9.55
CA THR A 54 13.41 19.74 -9.00
C THR A 54 13.48 19.47 -7.48
N LYS A 55 12.41 19.73 -6.73
CA LYS A 55 12.36 19.67 -5.26
C LYS A 55 11.01 19.12 -4.77
N ALA A 56 10.96 17.82 -4.50
CA ALA A 56 9.75 17.17 -3.98
C ALA A 56 9.43 17.50 -2.51
N ALA A 57 10.39 18.04 -1.73
CA ALA A 57 10.19 18.33 -0.31
C ALA A 57 9.18 19.47 -0.05
N ASP A 58 9.00 20.38 -1.02
CA ASP A 58 8.11 21.55 -0.90
C ASP A 58 6.72 21.28 -1.51
N ALA A 59 6.34 20.01 -1.71
CA ALA A 59 5.13 19.61 -2.41
C ALA A 59 3.85 20.29 -1.89
N GLU A 60 3.73 20.45 -0.56
CA GLU A 60 2.54 21.03 0.08
C GLU A 60 2.41 22.54 -0.18
N GLY A 61 3.55 23.24 -0.16
CA GLY A 61 3.61 24.65 -0.53
C GLY A 61 3.22 24.84 -1.99
N ILE A 62 3.74 23.99 -2.88
CA ILE A 62 3.43 24.02 -4.31
C ILE A 62 1.94 23.70 -4.55
N ASP A 63 1.38 22.69 -3.88
CA ASP A 63 -0.05 22.36 -3.97
C ASP A 63 -0.92 23.55 -3.56
N THR A 64 -0.52 24.29 -2.52
CA THR A 64 -1.25 25.48 -2.06
C THR A 64 -1.25 26.59 -3.12
N GLU A 65 -0.11 26.84 -3.76
CA GLU A 65 -0.02 27.81 -4.87
C GLU A 65 -0.84 27.38 -6.08
N LEU A 66 -0.81 26.08 -6.44
CA LEU A 66 -1.47 25.56 -7.63
C LEU A 66 -3.00 25.72 -7.60
N ARG A 67 -3.62 25.69 -6.41
CA ARG A 67 -5.08 25.89 -6.25
C ARG A 67 -5.60 27.17 -6.88
N MET A 68 -4.82 28.24 -6.76
CA MET A 68 -5.20 29.55 -7.32
C MET A 68 -5.34 29.51 -8.84
N TYR A 69 -4.56 28.64 -9.49
CA TYR A 69 -4.52 28.52 -10.94
C TYR A 69 -5.50 27.45 -11.46
N THR A 70 -5.73 26.37 -10.71
CA THR A 70 -6.65 25.29 -11.09
C THR A 70 -8.12 25.58 -10.76
N LYS A 71 -8.39 26.56 -9.88
CA LYS A 71 -9.74 26.85 -9.35
C LYS A 71 -10.38 25.59 -8.74
N GLU A 72 -9.57 24.82 -8.04
CA GLU A 72 -10.03 23.64 -7.31
C GLU A 72 -11.08 24.05 -6.26
N GLU A 73 -12.13 23.24 -6.12
CA GLU A 73 -13.16 23.43 -5.09
C GLU A 73 -12.99 22.32 -4.05
N PRO A 74 -13.04 22.65 -2.75
CA PRO A 74 -12.88 21.65 -1.70
C PRO A 74 -14.06 20.69 -1.67
N ILE A 75 -13.79 19.44 -1.30
CA ILE A 75 -14.85 18.50 -0.93
C ILE A 75 -15.29 18.86 0.49
N ARG A 76 -16.58 19.10 0.68
CA ARG A 76 -17.19 19.33 2.00
C ARG A 76 -17.95 18.08 2.40
N ASP A 77 -17.56 17.46 3.51
CA ASP A 77 -18.31 16.34 4.07
C ASP A 77 -19.38 16.87 5.02
N SER A 78 -20.60 17.03 4.53
CA SER A 78 -21.73 17.49 5.35
C SER A 78 -22.13 16.51 6.47
N SER A 79 -21.55 15.29 6.53
CA SER A 79 -21.95 14.24 7.46
C SER A 79 -21.04 14.07 8.69
N ALA A 80 -19.76 14.49 8.63
CA ALA A 80 -18.78 14.23 9.70
C ALA A 80 -18.19 15.51 10.33
N SER A 81 -17.86 16.52 9.53
CA SER A 81 -17.35 17.82 9.99
C SER A 81 -17.50 18.84 8.88
N ASN A 82 -17.81 20.11 9.19
CA ASN A 82 -17.88 21.16 8.16
C ASN A 82 -16.48 21.59 7.66
N GLU A 83 -15.51 20.68 7.67
CA GLU A 83 -14.13 20.91 7.26
C GLU A 83 -13.98 20.76 5.74
N GLU A 84 -13.15 21.65 5.17
CA GLU A 84 -12.85 21.65 3.76
C GLU A 84 -11.69 20.69 3.45
N MET A 85 -11.97 19.65 2.67
CA MET A 85 -10.96 18.68 2.24
C MET A 85 -10.41 19.05 0.85
N TRP A 86 -9.09 19.19 0.76
CA TRP A 86 -8.36 19.53 -0.48
C TRP A 86 -7.57 18.36 -1.02
N SER A 87 -7.39 18.24 -2.34
CA SER A 87 -6.75 17.05 -2.91
C SER A 87 -5.25 16.92 -2.61
N PHE A 88 -4.51 18.03 -2.58
CA PHE A 88 -3.04 18.07 -2.41
C PHE A 88 -2.32 16.99 -3.26
N PRO A 89 -2.44 17.02 -4.59
CA PRO A 89 -2.04 15.90 -5.45
C PRO A 89 -0.53 15.62 -5.40
N LEU A 90 0.32 16.65 -5.37
CA LEU A 90 1.78 16.47 -5.35
C LEU A 90 2.24 15.88 -4.01
N SER A 91 1.69 16.40 -2.91
CA SER A 91 1.96 15.90 -1.56
C SER A 91 1.42 14.48 -1.39
N SER A 92 0.24 14.19 -1.94
CA SER A 92 -0.36 12.86 -1.92
C SER A 92 0.48 11.84 -2.68
N TRP A 93 1.02 12.22 -3.84
CA TRP A 93 1.95 11.39 -4.61
C TRP A 93 3.23 11.12 -3.82
N ALA A 94 3.86 12.16 -3.25
CA ALA A 94 5.09 12.02 -2.49
C ALA A 94 4.88 11.15 -1.23
N TYR A 95 3.77 11.35 -0.53
CA TYR A 95 3.42 10.59 0.67
C TYR A 95 3.14 9.11 0.38
N TYR A 96 2.47 8.80 -0.74
CA TYR A 96 2.26 7.41 -1.18
C TYR A 96 3.59 6.66 -1.34
N TYR A 97 4.55 7.25 -2.06
CA TYR A 97 5.86 6.62 -2.25
C TYR A 97 6.70 6.56 -0.98
N LYS A 98 6.59 7.57 -0.10
CA LYS A 98 7.21 7.52 1.23
C LYS A 98 6.70 6.34 2.04
N LEU A 99 5.38 6.11 2.09
CA LEU A 99 4.80 4.96 2.78
C LEU A 99 5.28 3.63 2.18
N ARG A 100 5.30 3.49 0.85
CA ARG A 100 5.83 2.30 0.18
C ARG A 100 7.29 2.02 0.52
N GLN A 101 8.13 3.05 0.54
CA GLN A 101 9.53 2.91 0.94
C GLN A 101 9.67 2.47 2.40
N MET A 102 8.85 3.03 3.30
CA MET A 102 8.84 2.63 4.71
C MET A 102 8.43 1.17 4.89
N GLU A 103 7.39 0.70 4.19
CA GLU A 103 6.97 -0.71 4.18
C GLU A 103 8.11 -1.62 3.68
N TRP A 104 8.75 -1.26 2.56
CA TRP A 104 9.87 -2.04 2.02
C TRP A 104 11.06 -2.09 2.97
N ILE A 105 11.41 -0.99 3.64
CA ILE A 105 12.50 -1.00 4.64
C ILE A 105 12.19 -2.00 5.75
N VAL A 106 10.95 -2.00 6.25
CA VAL A 106 10.52 -2.97 7.26
C VAL A 106 10.61 -4.40 6.72
N GLN A 107 10.06 -4.65 5.53
CA GLN A 107 10.04 -5.97 4.89
C GLN A 107 11.43 -6.54 4.60
N MET A 108 12.34 -5.70 4.10
CA MET A 108 13.73 -6.05 3.87
C MET A 108 14.45 -6.44 5.17
N GLY A 109 14.07 -5.84 6.31
CA GLY A 109 14.60 -6.25 7.61
C GLY A 109 14.27 -7.70 7.96
N PHE A 110 13.11 -8.22 7.54
CA PHE A 110 12.78 -9.65 7.69
C PHE A 110 13.62 -10.51 6.75
N GLU A 111 13.75 -10.11 5.48
CA GLU A 111 14.54 -10.86 4.50
C GLU A 111 16.00 -11.00 4.91
N LEU A 112 16.55 -9.95 5.52
CA LEU A 112 17.93 -9.89 5.99
C LEU A 112 18.13 -10.47 7.39
N ASP A 113 17.10 -11.10 7.99
CA ASP A 113 17.12 -11.67 9.35
C ASP A 113 17.64 -10.65 10.40
N ILE A 114 17.29 -9.36 10.26
CA ILE A 114 17.75 -8.28 11.16
C ILE A 114 17.03 -8.36 12.51
N TYR A 115 15.72 -8.62 12.48
CA TYR A 115 14.88 -8.59 13.68
C TYR A 115 15.03 -9.87 14.49
N GLN A 116 15.15 -9.70 15.81
CA GLN A 116 15.09 -10.80 16.76
C GLN A 116 13.65 -11.31 16.92
N ILE A 117 13.52 -12.50 17.50
CA ILE A 117 12.24 -13.21 17.64
C ILE A 117 11.21 -12.39 18.44
N ASP A 118 11.68 -11.72 19.48
CA ASP A 118 10.89 -10.85 20.36
C ASP A 118 10.48 -9.53 19.68
N GLU A 119 11.16 -9.13 18.62
CA GLU A 119 10.85 -7.91 17.85
C GLU A 119 9.82 -8.17 16.74
N LEU A 120 9.66 -9.43 16.29
CA LEU A 120 8.81 -9.78 15.14
C LEU A 120 7.36 -9.30 15.30
N ALA A 121 6.78 -9.47 16.49
CA ALA A 121 5.42 -9.01 16.75
C ALA A 121 5.29 -7.49 16.54
N GLY A 122 6.22 -6.72 17.11
CA GLY A 122 6.25 -5.26 16.96
C GLY A 122 6.49 -4.80 15.53
N MET A 123 7.38 -5.47 14.80
CA MET A 123 7.68 -5.11 13.41
C MET A 123 6.51 -5.43 12.46
N TYR A 124 5.80 -6.54 12.68
CA TYR A 124 4.58 -6.83 11.93
C TYR A 124 3.43 -5.89 12.30
N TRP A 125 3.28 -5.52 13.57
CA TRP A 125 2.33 -4.49 13.98
C TRP A 125 2.63 -3.14 13.30
N TYR A 126 3.90 -2.75 13.23
CA TYR A 126 4.29 -1.51 12.54
C TYR A 126 4.04 -1.60 11.03
N LEU A 127 4.35 -2.74 10.40
CA LEU A 127 4.04 -2.97 8.99
C LEU A 127 2.53 -2.90 8.71
N GLN A 128 1.70 -3.47 9.59
CA GLN A 128 0.24 -3.35 9.53
C GLN A 128 -0.18 -1.87 9.58
N HIS A 129 0.37 -1.08 10.52
CA HIS A 129 0.07 0.34 10.64
C HIS A 129 0.42 1.11 9.37
N LEU A 130 1.60 0.86 8.78
CA LEU A 130 2.01 1.50 7.52
C LEU A 130 1.09 1.11 6.36
N ALA A 131 0.78 -0.18 6.21
CA ALA A 131 -0.10 -0.68 5.16
C ALA A 131 -1.53 -0.15 5.30
N SER A 132 -2.05 -0.04 6.53
CA SER A 132 -3.37 0.56 6.80
C SER A 132 -3.38 2.05 6.50
N THR A 133 -2.34 2.78 6.89
CA THR A 133 -2.17 4.19 6.54
C THR A 133 -2.10 4.39 5.03
N ARG A 134 -1.40 3.51 4.32
CA ARG A 134 -1.36 3.52 2.85
C ARG A 134 -2.72 3.23 2.24
N LEU A 135 -3.47 2.25 2.74
CA LEU A 135 -4.82 1.92 2.26
C LEU A 135 -5.74 3.14 2.35
N GLN A 136 -5.82 3.78 3.53
CA GLN A 136 -6.62 4.99 3.75
C GLN A 136 -6.20 6.15 2.85
N HIS A 137 -4.90 6.31 2.62
CA HIS A 137 -4.38 7.34 1.73
C HIS A 137 -4.78 7.09 0.26
N ILE A 138 -4.75 5.85 -0.20
CA ILE A 138 -5.21 5.49 -1.56
C ILE A 138 -6.74 5.71 -1.69
N GLU A 139 -7.52 5.38 -0.67
CA GLU A 139 -8.97 5.64 -0.62
C GLU A 139 -9.30 7.13 -0.73
N ARG A 140 -8.51 7.97 -0.04
CA ARG A 140 -8.60 9.42 -0.18
C ARG A 140 -8.32 9.85 -1.62
N ILE A 141 -7.21 9.42 -2.22
CA ILE A 141 -6.86 9.73 -3.62
C ILE A 141 -7.99 9.32 -4.56
N ARG A 142 -8.53 8.11 -4.41
CA ARG A 142 -9.64 7.58 -5.22
C ARG A 142 -10.90 8.42 -5.08
N THR A 143 -11.20 8.90 -3.86
CA THR A 143 -12.34 9.79 -3.60
C THR A 143 -12.23 11.08 -4.40
N PHE A 144 -11.08 11.76 -4.35
CA PHE A 144 -10.85 12.97 -5.14
C PHE A 144 -10.91 12.72 -6.65
N SER A 145 -10.30 11.64 -7.14
CA SER A 145 -10.37 11.26 -8.56
C SER A 145 -11.80 10.96 -9.03
N THR A 146 -12.61 10.34 -8.18
CA THR A 146 -14.04 10.08 -8.45
C THR A 146 -14.85 11.37 -8.47
N HIS A 147 -14.61 12.29 -7.53
CA HIS A 147 -15.23 13.61 -7.53
C HIS A 147 -14.84 14.41 -8.79
N ARG A 148 -13.57 14.38 -9.20
CA ARG A 148 -13.09 15.02 -10.44
C ARG A 148 -13.84 14.47 -11.65
N LEU A 149 -13.93 13.15 -11.81
CA LEU A 149 -14.65 12.53 -12.93
C LEU A 149 -16.13 12.98 -12.97
N LYS A 150 -16.82 13.03 -11.82
CA LYS A 150 -18.23 13.45 -11.73
C LYS A 150 -18.45 14.91 -12.16
N ARG A 151 -17.46 15.79 -11.99
CA ARG A 151 -17.52 17.21 -12.43
C ARG A 151 -17.39 17.36 -13.94
N ILE A 152 -16.84 16.37 -14.64
CA ILE A 152 -16.67 16.41 -16.09
C ILE A 152 -17.98 15.95 -16.75
N ALA A 153 -18.77 16.91 -17.25
CA ALA A 153 -20.10 16.63 -17.83
C ALA A 153 -20.06 15.67 -19.04
N LYS A 154 -19.07 15.81 -19.92
CA LYS A 154 -18.89 14.97 -21.12
C LYS A 154 -17.40 14.63 -21.31
N PRO A 155 -16.88 13.60 -20.62
CA PRO A 155 -15.47 13.26 -20.70
C PRO A 155 -15.13 12.73 -22.10
N THR A 156 -14.02 13.21 -22.67
CA THR A 156 -13.49 12.74 -23.94
C THR A 156 -13.00 11.29 -23.83
N LEU A 157 -12.78 10.62 -24.96
CA LEU A 157 -12.23 9.26 -24.96
C LEU A 157 -10.88 9.16 -24.22
N LYS A 158 -9.99 10.16 -24.43
CA LYS A 158 -8.69 10.23 -23.74
C LYS A 158 -8.86 10.39 -22.22
N GLN A 159 -9.79 11.22 -21.78
CA GLN A 159 -10.06 11.39 -20.35
C GLN A 159 -10.62 10.08 -19.75
N LYS A 160 -11.59 9.45 -20.42
CA LYS A 160 -12.14 8.15 -19.99
C LYS A 160 -11.06 7.07 -19.85
N SER A 161 -10.12 6.99 -20.80
CA SER A 161 -9.02 6.03 -20.71
C SER A 161 -8.05 6.34 -19.56
N SER A 162 -7.73 7.63 -19.34
CA SER A 162 -6.86 8.06 -18.24
C SER A 162 -7.47 7.72 -16.86
N PHE A 163 -8.75 8.05 -16.64
CA PHE A 163 -9.47 7.67 -15.41
C PHE A 163 -9.58 6.15 -15.25
N ARG A 164 -9.85 5.40 -16.32
CA ARG A 164 -9.93 3.93 -16.25
C ARG A 164 -8.60 3.32 -15.81
N ARG A 165 -7.49 3.80 -16.38
CA ARG A 165 -6.13 3.35 -16.05
C ARG A 165 -5.81 3.66 -14.58
N SER A 166 -6.05 4.90 -14.17
CA SER A 166 -5.85 5.34 -12.78
C SER A 166 -6.68 4.51 -11.80
N PHE A 167 -7.99 4.34 -12.03
CA PHE A 167 -8.83 3.54 -11.13
C PHE A 167 -8.42 2.07 -11.07
N SER A 168 -8.02 1.49 -12.20
CA SER A 168 -7.52 0.12 -12.22
C SER A 168 -6.27 -0.04 -11.35
N PHE A 169 -5.35 0.92 -11.41
CA PHE A 169 -4.16 0.91 -10.57
C PHE A 169 -4.49 1.15 -9.10
N LEU A 170 -5.33 2.14 -8.79
CA LEU A 170 -5.75 2.45 -7.41
C LEU A 170 -6.45 1.25 -6.77
N ASP A 171 -7.35 0.57 -7.49
CA ASP A 171 -8.05 -0.63 -7.01
C ASP A 171 -7.07 -1.77 -6.70
N PHE A 172 -6.06 -1.97 -7.56
CA PHE A 172 -5.01 -2.95 -7.31
C PHE A 172 -4.15 -2.57 -6.09
N ALA A 173 -3.73 -1.31 -6.01
CA ALA A 173 -2.90 -0.81 -4.90
C ALA A 173 -3.62 -0.88 -3.55
N MET A 174 -4.94 -0.65 -3.52
CA MET A 174 -5.79 -0.85 -2.34
C MET A 174 -5.84 -2.33 -1.94
N LEU A 175 -6.05 -3.23 -2.90
CA LEU A 175 -6.05 -4.67 -2.65
C LEU A 175 -4.71 -5.16 -2.10
N GLU A 176 -3.59 -4.68 -2.65
CA GLU A 176 -2.23 -4.97 -2.16
C GLU A 176 -2.00 -4.42 -0.75
N ALA A 177 -2.48 -3.21 -0.45
CA ALA A 177 -2.41 -2.62 0.89
C ALA A 177 -3.19 -3.43 1.92
N SER A 178 -4.45 -3.77 1.60
CA SER A 178 -5.31 -4.64 2.42
C SER A 178 -4.65 -5.99 2.69
N ALA A 179 -4.14 -6.65 1.64
CA ALA A 179 -3.48 -7.95 1.76
C ALA A 179 -2.23 -7.90 2.66
N THR A 180 -1.44 -6.83 2.55
CA THR A 180 -0.25 -6.60 3.39
C THR A 180 -0.64 -6.34 4.84
N GLN A 181 -1.63 -5.47 5.05
CA GLN A 181 -2.14 -5.13 6.38
C GLN A 181 -2.65 -6.38 7.10
N SER A 182 -3.56 -7.13 6.48
CA SER A 182 -4.18 -8.31 7.11
C SER A 182 -3.18 -9.44 7.35
N PHE A 183 -2.16 -9.59 6.48
CA PHE A 183 -1.13 -10.60 6.71
C PHE A 183 -0.23 -10.20 7.89
N ALA A 184 0.21 -8.94 7.91
CA ALA A 184 1.03 -8.41 9.00
C ALA A 184 0.28 -8.47 10.35
N GLU A 185 -1.00 -8.12 10.39
CA GLU A 185 -1.86 -8.27 11.58
C GLU A 185 -1.91 -9.72 12.07
N GLY A 186 -2.18 -10.66 11.15
CA GLY A 186 -2.20 -12.09 11.48
C GLY A 186 -0.88 -12.56 12.11
N LEU A 187 0.26 -12.22 11.50
CA LEU A 187 1.57 -12.62 12.01
C LEU A 187 1.92 -11.94 13.34
N SER A 188 1.61 -10.66 13.49
CA SER A 188 1.77 -9.93 14.75
C SER A 188 1.04 -10.62 15.90
N CYS A 189 -0.24 -10.96 15.69
CA CYS A 189 -1.04 -11.67 16.68
C CYS A 189 -0.48 -13.07 16.99
N THR A 190 -0.04 -13.84 15.98
CA THR A 190 0.56 -15.16 16.23
C THR A 190 1.86 -15.06 17.03
N ALA A 191 2.69 -14.06 16.75
CA ALA A 191 3.95 -13.85 17.45
C ALA A 191 3.74 -13.40 18.90
N SER A 192 2.71 -12.59 19.18
CA SER A 192 2.38 -12.15 20.54
C SER A 192 1.67 -13.21 21.38
N THR A 193 1.07 -14.24 20.77
CA THR A 193 0.27 -15.27 21.46
C THR A 193 1.01 -15.94 22.62
N LYS A 194 2.34 -16.12 22.50
CA LYS A 194 3.16 -16.73 23.56
C LYS A 194 3.31 -15.89 24.82
N LEU A 195 2.92 -14.62 24.77
CA LEU A 195 3.09 -13.71 25.89
C LEU A 195 1.86 -13.68 26.81
N GLU A 196 0.77 -14.36 26.42
CA GLU A 196 -0.56 -14.20 26.99
C GLU A 196 -1.07 -15.46 27.71
N THR A 197 -2.08 -15.29 28.57
CA THR A 197 -2.78 -16.42 29.22
C THR A 197 -3.56 -17.25 28.19
N ASN A 198 -3.87 -18.52 28.49
CA ASN A 198 -4.54 -19.43 27.54
C ASN A 198 -5.87 -18.86 26.98
N ASP A 199 -6.71 -18.25 27.83
CA ASP A 199 -7.98 -17.65 27.40
C ASP A 199 -7.78 -16.45 26.45
N GLN A 200 -6.80 -15.58 26.75
CA GLN A 200 -6.46 -14.42 25.90
C GLN A 200 -5.80 -14.87 24.59
N ALA A 201 -4.90 -15.84 24.66
CA ALA A 201 -4.22 -16.43 23.53
C ALA A 201 -5.21 -17.08 22.54
N SER A 202 -6.26 -17.75 23.03
CA SER A 202 -7.31 -18.31 22.16
C SER A 202 -8.02 -17.22 21.36
N SER A 203 -8.41 -16.12 22.01
CA SER A 203 -9.08 -15.01 21.35
C SER A 203 -8.17 -14.33 20.32
N ILE A 204 -6.89 -14.11 20.64
CA ILE A 204 -5.90 -13.54 19.73
C ILE A 204 -5.71 -14.42 18.49
N LEU A 205 -5.68 -15.75 18.67
CA LEU A 205 -5.59 -16.69 17.56
C LEU A 205 -6.86 -16.73 16.69
N ASP A 206 -8.04 -16.39 17.23
CA ASP A 206 -9.26 -16.20 16.43
C ASP A 206 -9.18 -14.95 15.56
N PHE A 207 -8.70 -13.83 16.11
CA PHE A 207 -8.43 -12.61 15.33
C PHE A 207 -7.39 -12.86 14.22
N ALA A 208 -6.29 -13.54 14.57
CA ALA A 208 -5.23 -13.87 13.63
C ALA A 208 -5.74 -14.75 12.46
N ASP A 209 -6.55 -15.77 12.76
CA ASP A 209 -7.14 -16.65 11.74
C ASP A 209 -8.05 -15.86 10.77
N GLN A 210 -8.86 -14.94 11.29
CA GLN A 210 -9.71 -14.11 10.44
C GLN A 210 -8.88 -13.15 9.55
N ALA A 211 -7.85 -12.52 10.10
CA ALA A 211 -6.95 -11.64 9.35
C ALA A 211 -6.22 -12.40 8.24
N LEU A 212 -5.67 -13.58 8.53
CA LEU A 212 -4.97 -14.41 7.54
C LEU A 212 -5.90 -14.98 6.47
N LYS A 213 -7.17 -15.25 6.77
CA LYS A 213 -8.18 -15.63 5.77
C LYS A 213 -8.43 -14.49 4.78
N THR A 214 -8.57 -13.26 5.28
CA THR A 214 -8.68 -12.05 4.43
C THR A 214 -7.44 -11.87 3.57
N ALA A 215 -6.25 -11.92 4.18
CA ALA A 215 -4.98 -11.78 3.48
C ALA A 215 -4.83 -12.83 2.37
N ARG A 216 -5.12 -14.10 2.66
CA ARG A 216 -5.06 -15.18 1.67
C ARG A 216 -5.97 -14.91 0.47
N LYS A 217 -7.23 -14.52 0.72
CA LYS A 217 -8.19 -14.20 -0.34
C LYS A 217 -7.66 -13.06 -1.23
N ASP A 218 -7.14 -12.01 -0.61
CA ASP A 218 -6.63 -10.85 -1.34
C ASP A 218 -5.37 -11.19 -2.15
N TRP A 219 -4.42 -11.93 -1.58
CA TRP A 219 -3.23 -12.41 -2.31
C TRP A 219 -3.58 -13.39 -3.44
N GLU A 220 -4.59 -14.24 -3.28
CA GLU A 220 -5.11 -15.09 -4.35
C GLU A 220 -5.70 -14.25 -5.49
N ALA A 221 -6.40 -13.16 -5.18
CA ALA A 221 -6.89 -12.22 -6.19
C ALA A 221 -5.74 -11.46 -6.89
N ILE A 222 -4.75 -10.99 -6.14
CA ILE A 222 -3.54 -10.34 -6.66
C ILE A 222 -2.80 -11.27 -7.62
N SER A 223 -2.69 -12.57 -7.30
CA SER A 223 -1.99 -13.55 -8.16
C SER A 223 -2.58 -13.66 -9.59
N LYS A 224 -3.84 -13.24 -9.76
CA LYS A 224 -4.59 -13.27 -11.02
C LYS A 224 -4.62 -11.92 -11.73
N ALA A 225 -4.02 -10.88 -11.16
CA ALA A 225 -3.99 -9.56 -11.78
C ALA A 225 -3.18 -9.58 -13.09
N LYS A 226 -3.52 -8.62 -13.97
CA LYS A 226 -2.77 -8.34 -15.19
C LYS A 226 -1.45 -7.65 -14.83
N ALA A 227 -0.41 -7.95 -15.59
CA ALA A 227 0.91 -7.38 -15.37
C ALA A 227 0.93 -5.86 -15.45
N GLU A 228 0.28 -5.31 -16.47
CA GLU A 228 0.06 -3.87 -16.64
C GLU A 228 -0.52 -3.20 -15.39
N THR A 229 -1.58 -3.78 -14.82
CA THR A 229 -2.23 -3.25 -13.61
C THR A 229 -1.34 -3.39 -12.37
N ALA A 230 -0.58 -4.48 -12.29
CA ALA A 230 0.35 -4.74 -11.20
C ALA A 230 1.70 -4.03 -11.36
N ARG A 231 1.91 -3.30 -12.47
CA ARG A 231 3.18 -2.63 -12.84
C ARG A 231 4.38 -3.59 -12.83
N CYS A 232 4.19 -4.81 -13.31
CA CYS A 232 5.24 -5.83 -13.39
C CYS A 232 5.55 -6.29 -14.82
N ASP A 233 5.20 -5.47 -15.82
CA ASP A 233 5.60 -5.72 -17.21
C ASP A 233 7.12 -5.90 -17.31
N GLY A 234 7.55 -6.98 -17.96
CA GLY A 234 8.96 -7.36 -18.07
C GLY A 234 9.53 -8.16 -16.90
N CYS A 235 8.82 -8.28 -15.77
CA CYS A 235 9.19 -9.15 -14.64
C CYS A 235 8.03 -10.04 -14.15
N GLU A 236 7.05 -10.29 -15.02
CA GLU A 236 5.78 -10.95 -14.69
C GLU A 236 5.95 -12.34 -14.07
N ASP A 237 6.80 -13.17 -14.66
CA ASP A 237 7.01 -14.55 -14.19
C ASP A 237 7.58 -14.58 -12.78
N TRP A 238 8.58 -13.71 -12.53
CA TRP A 238 9.17 -13.55 -11.20
C TRP A 238 8.15 -13.03 -10.20
N TRP A 239 7.41 -11.98 -10.55
CA TRP A 239 6.37 -11.40 -9.68
C TRP A 239 5.27 -12.41 -9.37
N ARG A 240 4.76 -13.15 -10.36
CA ARG A 240 3.75 -14.21 -10.15
C ARG A 240 4.27 -15.32 -9.27
N SER A 241 5.52 -15.74 -9.44
CA SER A 241 6.15 -16.73 -8.57
C SER A 241 6.22 -16.22 -7.13
N SER A 242 6.65 -14.97 -6.94
CA SER A 242 6.73 -14.32 -5.63
C SER A 242 5.36 -14.23 -4.95
N VAL A 243 4.31 -13.76 -5.63
CA VAL A 243 2.95 -13.70 -5.07
C VAL A 243 2.43 -15.09 -4.70
N LYS A 244 2.69 -16.13 -5.51
CA LYS A 244 2.31 -17.51 -5.16
C LYS A 244 3.02 -17.98 -3.89
N ASN A 245 4.27 -17.57 -3.68
CA ASN A 245 5.00 -17.86 -2.46
C ASN A 245 4.41 -17.14 -1.24
N VAL A 246 3.94 -15.91 -1.39
CA VAL A 246 3.17 -15.21 -0.33
C VAL A 246 1.89 -15.99 0.01
N VAL A 247 1.13 -16.45 -0.99
CA VAL A 247 -0.08 -17.28 -0.75
C VAL A 247 0.25 -18.56 0.03
N ARG A 248 1.36 -19.23 -0.30
CA ARG A 248 1.84 -20.42 0.44
C ARG A 248 2.20 -20.08 1.88
N ALA A 249 2.85 -18.94 2.12
CA ALA A 249 3.14 -18.45 3.46
C ALA A 249 1.85 -18.21 4.26
N CYS A 250 0.83 -17.54 3.69
CA CYS A 250 -0.48 -17.37 4.33
C CYS A 250 -1.15 -18.70 4.69
N ILE A 251 -1.12 -19.69 3.79
CA ILE A 251 -1.68 -21.02 4.05
C ILE A 251 -0.96 -21.70 5.21
N THR A 252 0.37 -21.63 5.21
CA THR A 252 1.21 -22.21 6.28
C THR A 252 0.90 -21.56 7.62
N ALA A 253 0.78 -20.22 7.67
CA ALA A 253 0.44 -19.49 8.89
C ALA A 253 -0.94 -19.90 9.44
N ASN A 254 -1.96 -20.04 8.59
CA ASN A 254 -3.27 -20.55 8.99
C ASN A 254 -3.21 -21.97 9.59
N ILE A 255 -2.40 -22.86 8.99
CA ILE A 255 -2.19 -24.21 9.52
C ILE A 255 -1.54 -24.14 10.90
N MET A 256 -0.54 -23.27 11.10
CA MET A 256 0.13 -23.10 12.38
C MET A 256 -0.81 -22.58 13.47
N ILE A 257 -1.72 -21.66 13.14
CA ILE A 257 -2.77 -21.22 14.07
C ILE A 257 -3.68 -22.39 14.47
N ALA A 258 -4.16 -23.17 13.48
CA ALA A 258 -5.03 -24.31 13.76
C ALA A 258 -4.35 -25.36 14.66
N THR A 259 -3.07 -25.65 14.41
CA THR A 259 -2.25 -26.53 15.25
C THR A 259 -2.11 -25.97 16.67
N SER A 260 -1.86 -24.67 16.81
CA SER A 260 -1.73 -24.00 18.11
C SER A 260 -3.02 -24.08 18.92
N LYS A 261 -4.17 -23.76 18.30
CA LYS A 261 -5.49 -23.88 18.93
C LYS A 261 -5.76 -25.30 19.42
N LYS A 262 -5.45 -26.31 18.61
CA LYS A 262 -5.62 -27.73 18.97
C LYS A 262 -4.70 -28.16 20.12
N ALA A 263 -3.47 -27.68 20.14
CA ALA A 263 -2.54 -27.96 21.25
C ALA A 263 -3.04 -27.33 22.55
N MET A 264 -3.49 -26.08 22.50
CA MET A 264 -4.04 -25.35 23.64
C MET A 264 -5.33 -25.98 24.19
N SER A 265 -6.21 -26.49 23.34
CA SER A 265 -7.46 -27.15 23.78
C SER A 265 -7.23 -28.47 24.51
N ASN A 266 -6.09 -29.13 24.26
CA ASN A 266 -5.77 -30.45 24.82
C ASN A 266 -4.88 -30.36 26.07
N ALA A 267 -4.36 -29.18 26.39
CA ALA A 267 -3.42 -28.99 27.48
C ALA A 267 -4.13 -28.73 28.82
N ALA A 268 -3.55 -29.24 29.90
CA ALA A 268 -4.01 -28.96 31.26
C ALA A 268 -3.50 -27.59 31.80
N SER A 269 -2.46 -27.02 31.18
CA SER A 269 -1.88 -25.72 31.59
C SER A 269 -2.76 -24.55 31.16
N LYS A 270 -2.74 -23.48 31.96
CA LYS A 270 -3.40 -22.20 31.67
C LYS A 270 -2.45 -21.17 31.02
N ASP A 271 -1.17 -21.51 30.84
CA ASP A 271 -0.18 -20.65 30.20
C ASP A 271 0.23 -21.24 28.83
N ALA A 272 0.11 -20.45 27.77
CA ALA A 272 0.49 -20.86 26.42
C ALA A 272 1.99 -21.15 26.28
N ARG A 273 2.84 -20.57 27.15
CA ARG A 273 4.31 -20.79 27.16
C ARG A 273 4.70 -22.22 27.52
N ASP A 274 3.88 -22.87 28.34
CA ASP A 274 4.11 -24.24 28.79
C ASP A 274 3.61 -25.26 27.75
N ILE A 275 2.82 -24.80 26.77
CA ILE A 275 2.14 -25.65 25.79
C ILE A 275 2.81 -25.57 24.43
N LEU A 276 3.29 -24.39 24.02
CA LEU A 276 3.75 -24.13 22.66
C LEU A 276 5.26 -23.87 22.59
N GLU A 277 5.95 -24.63 21.75
CA GLU A 277 7.29 -24.33 21.28
C GLU A 277 7.21 -23.59 19.94
N VAL A 278 8.00 -22.52 19.80
CA VAL A 278 8.06 -21.72 18.57
C VAL A 278 9.50 -21.74 18.13
N GLU A 279 9.71 -22.36 16.98
CA GLU A 279 10.96 -22.32 16.26
C GLU A 279 10.83 -21.23 15.19
N VAL A 280 11.73 -20.25 15.24
CA VAL A 280 11.84 -19.26 14.16
C VAL A 280 12.74 -19.83 13.09
N VAL A 281 12.18 -19.85 11.89
CA VAL A 281 12.82 -20.35 10.69
C VAL A 281 13.47 -19.16 9.98
N LYS A 282 14.73 -19.33 9.54
CA LYS A 282 15.45 -18.31 8.77
C LYS A 282 14.68 -17.93 7.51
N SER A 283 14.78 -16.67 7.09
CA SER A 283 14.07 -16.17 5.91
C SER A 283 14.31 -17.03 4.66
N SER A 284 15.51 -17.60 4.51
CA SER A 284 15.92 -18.46 3.38
C SER A 284 15.22 -19.82 3.30
N GLU A 285 14.67 -20.30 4.41
CA GLU A 285 13.99 -21.60 4.50
C GLU A 285 12.47 -21.49 4.35
N LEU A 286 11.96 -20.25 4.23
CA LEU A 286 10.55 -19.96 4.09
C LEU A 286 10.12 -19.87 2.63
N TYR A 287 8.82 -19.96 2.39
CA TYR A 287 8.27 -19.73 1.05
C TYR A 287 8.55 -18.31 0.56
N HIS A 288 8.50 -17.32 1.46
CA HIS A 288 8.72 -15.91 1.13
C HIS A 288 9.47 -15.18 2.26
N ALA A 289 10.56 -14.51 1.94
CA ALA A 289 11.50 -13.96 2.92
C ALA A 289 10.92 -12.81 3.78
N TRP A 290 9.92 -12.07 3.28
CA TRP A 290 9.27 -11.00 4.05
C TRP A 290 8.24 -11.49 5.09
N TRP A 291 7.86 -12.77 5.05
CA TRP A 291 6.76 -13.31 5.85
C TRP A 291 7.28 -14.47 6.72
N ILE A 292 7.84 -14.13 7.87
CA ILE A 292 8.37 -15.05 8.87
C ILE A 292 7.22 -15.76 9.56
N VAL A 293 6.85 -16.91 9.02
CA VAL A 293 5.84 -17.80 9.62
C VAL A 293 6.54 -18.68 10.65
N PRO A 294 6.30 -18.50 11.95
CA PRO A 294 6.91 -19.33 12.98
C PRO A 294 6.42 -20.79 12.86
N ARG A 295 7.31 -21.76 13.08
CA ARG A 295 6.91 -23.15 13.26
C ARG A 295 6.45 -23.32 14.70
N ILE A 296 5.17 -23.67 14.88
CA ILE A 296 4.58 -23.89 16.19
C ILE A 296 4.39 -25.40 16.40
N SER A 297 4.92 -25.91 17.50
CA SER A 297 4.74 -27.30 17.93
C SER A 297 4.26 -27.36 19.38
N ALA A 298 3.61 -28.46 19.74
CA ALA A 298 3.26 -28.73 21.13
C ALA A 298 4.52 -29.20 21.87
N LYS A 299 4.72 -28.69 23.09
CA LYS A 299 5.74 -29.21 24.03
C LYS A 299 5.35 -30.58 24.58
#